data_AF-A0A3B5MYY9-F1
#
_entry.id   AF-A0A3B5MYY9-F1
#
_cell.length_a   1.000
_cell.length_b   1.000
_cell.length_c   1.000
_cell.angle_alpha   90.00
_cell.angle_beta   90.00
_cell.angle_gamma   90.00
#
_symmetry.space_group_name_H-M   'P 1'
#
loop_
_entity.id
_entity.type
_entity.pdbx_description
1 polymer ?
#
loop_
_entity_poly.entity_id
_entity_poly.type
_entity_poly.pdbx_seq_one_letter_code
_entity_poly.pdbx_strand_id
1 'polypeptide(L)' 'MQQLFQRKQWECVASCHFLHSVLAAKQGRCPPPEGASGFAAACIESCDHDKECSLQKKCCFNGCGHTCQPPTDLYKGTL' A
#
# COMPACT_ATOMS: atom_id res chain seq x y z
N MET A 1 5.86 23.60 -18.28
CA MET A 1 6.85 23.03 -17.34
C MET A 1 6.47 21.59 -17.01
N GLN A 2 6.55 20.68 -17.99
CA GLN A 2 6.46 19.24 -17.73
C GLN A 2 7.86 18.72 -18.02
N GLN A 3 8.66 18.57 -16.96
CA GLN A 3 9.88 17.79 -17.09
C GLN A 3 9.45 16.35 -17.28
N LEU A 4 9.54 15.90 -18.54
CA LEU A 4 9.73 14.51 -18.90
C LEU A 4 10.89 13.99 -18.04
N PHE A 5 10.56 13.35 -16.93
CA PHE A 5 11.55 12.69 -16.09
C PHE A 5 11.95 11.42 -16.81
N GLN A 6 12.91 11.57 -17.74
CA GLN A 6 13.68 10.49 -18.33
C GLN A 6 14.52 9.86 -17.21
N ARG A 7 13.89 9.03 -16.38
CA ARG A 7 14.51 8.49 -15.19
C ARG A 7 15.25 7.21 -15.55
N LYS A 8 16.58 7.30 -15.54
CA LYS A 8 17.47 6.16 -15.76
C LYS A 8 17.16 5.08 -14.71
N GLN A 9 17.08 3.85 -15.17
CA GLN A 9 16.59 2.67 -14.44
C GLN A 9 17.33 2.33 -13.12
N TRP A 10 18.47 2.99 -12.83
CA TRP A 10 19.27 2.80 -11.61
C TRP A 10 19.02 3.83 -10.48
N GLU A 11 18.22 4.87 -10.72
CA GLU A 11 17.99 5.98 -9.76
C GLU A 11 16.85 5.72 -8.75
N CYS A 12 16.17 4.58 -8.83
CA CYS A 12 15.02 4.32 -7.96
C CYS A 12 15.45 4.00 -6.52
N VAL A 13 16.54 3.24 -6.32
CA VAL A 13 17.02 2.83 -4.98
C VAL A 13 17.75 3.93 -4.20
N ALA A 14 18.11 5.05 -4.84
CA ALA A 14 18.93 6.10 -4.22
C ALA A 14 18.15 7.23 -3.53
N SER A 15 16.81 7.24 -3.61
CA SER A 15 16.01 8.35 -3.06
C SER A 15 15.40 8.03 -1.68
N CYS A 16 15.49 8.98 -0.75
CA CYS A 16 14.90 8.84 0.60
C CYS A 16 13.39 8.59 0.56
N HIS A 17 12.68 9.19 -0.40
CA HIS A 17 11.25 8.96 -0.59
C HIS A 17 10.97 7.50 -0.99
N PHE A 18 11.75 6.93 -1.91
CA PHE A 18 11.63 5.52 -2.28
C PHE A 18 11.97 4.58 -1.12
N LEU A 19 13.05 4.86 -0.37
CA LEU A 19 13.40 4.11 0.85
C LEU A 19 12.27 4.14 1.89
N HIS A 20 11.67 5.32 2.12
CA HIS A 20 10.51 5.45 2.99
C HIS A 20 9.31 4.65 2.48
N SER A 21 9.00 4.71 1.19
CA SER A 21 7.91 3.92 0.60
C SER A 21 8.17 2.41 0.72
N VAL A 22 9.40 1.94 0.48
CA VAL A 22 9.76 0.53 0.60
C VAL A 22 9.68 0.05 2.04
N LEU A 23 10.15 0.85 3.00
CA LEU A 23 10.08 0.51 4.43
C LEU A 23 8.67 0.60 5.00
N ALA A 24 7.83 1.50 4.47
CA ALA A 24 6.44 1.65 4.87
C ALA A 24 5.51 0.61 4.20
N ALA A 25 5.91 -0.01 3.09
CA ALA A 25 5.08 -0.94 2.35
C ALA A 25 5.13 -2.36 2.95
N LYS A 26 3.98 -2.86 3.40
CA LYS A 26 3.81 -4.30 3.68
C LYS A 26 3.59 -5.06 2.38
N GLN A 27 3.87 -6.36 2.44
CA GLN A 27 3.76 -7.28 1.31
C GLN A 27 2.34 -7.42 0.78
N GLY A 28 2.25 -7.76 -0.50
CA GLY A 28 0.97 -7.93 -1.19
C GLY A 28 0.36 -6.61 -1.63
N ARG A 29 -0.83 -6.70 -2.23
CA ARG A 29 -1.58 -5.58 -2.79
C ARG A 29 -2.87 -5.34 -2.01
N CYS A 30 -3.42 -4.14 -2.15
CA CYS A 30 -4.76 -3.87 -1.65
C CYS A 30 -5.79 -4.68 -2.46
N PRO A 31 -6.81 -5.25 -1.79
CA PRO A 31 -7.91 -5.88 -2.50
C PRO A 31 -8.71 -4.84 -3.30
N PRO A 32 -9.45 -5.27 -4.33
CA PRO A 32 -10.40 -4.40 -5.03
C PRO A 32 -11.41 -3.78 -4.05
N PRO A 33 -11.79 -2.50 -4.20
CA PRO A 33 -12.75 -1.84 -3.31
C PRO A 33 -14.10 -2.56 -3.22
N GLU A 34 -14.54 -3.17 -4.32
CA GLU A 34 -15.74 -4.00 -4.44
C GLU A 34 -15.72 -5.28 -3.59
N GLY A 35 -14.53 -5.73 -3.15
CA GLY A 35 -14.38 -6.85 -2.23
C GLY A 35 -14.34 -6.44 -0.75
N ALA A 36 -14.36 -5.14 -0.45
CA ALA A 36 -14.34 -4.65 0.92
C ALA A 36 -15.71 -4.87 1.58
N SER A 37 -15.73 -5.46 2.77
CA SER A 37 -16.97 -5.68 3.54
C SER A 37 -16.77 -5.39 5.03
N GLY A 38 -17.86 -5.11 5.74
CA GLY A 38 -17.83 -4.73 7.16
C GLY A 38 -16.98 -3.48 7.39
N PHE A 39 -16.05 -3.54 8.35
CA PHE A 39 -15.16 -2.42 8.67
C PHE A 39 -14.26 -2.02 7.49
N ALA A 40 -13.91 -2.95 6.60
CA ALA A 40 -13.09 -2.65 5.42
C ALA A 40 -13.80 -1.74 4.40
N ALA A 41 -15.14 -1.69 4.42
CA ALA A 41 -15.95 -0.80 3.58
C ALA A 41 -16.39 0.48 4.32
N ALA A 42 -15.96 0.67 5.57
CA ALA A 42 -16.34 1.83 6.35
C ALA A 42 -15.73 3.10 5.76
N CYS A 43 -16.53 4.16 5.71
CA CYS A 43 -16.10 5.45 5.21
C CYS A 43 -15.37 6.24 6.32
N ILE A 44 -14.17 5.80 6.66
CA ILE A 44 -13.37 6.38 7.73
C ILE A 44 -11.88 6.37 7.38
N GLU A 45 -11.16 7.40 7.79
CA GLU A 45 -9.70 7.44 7.79
C GLU A 45 -9.17 6.78 9.07
N SER A 46 -8.95 5.47 9.02
CA SER A 46 -8.44 4.70 10.16
C SER A 46 -6.92 4.48 10.15
N CYS A 47 -6.27 4.75 9.02
CA CYS A 47 -4.83 4.63 8.83
C CYS A 47 -4.39 5.55 7.69
N ASP A 48 -3.11 5.95 7.68
CA ASP A 48 -2.50 6.68 6.55
C ASP A 48 -1.41 5.83 5.87
N HIS A 49 -0.74 4.95 6.64
CA HIS A 49 0.31 4.05 6.16
C HIS A 49 0.12 2.61 6.64
N ASP A 50 0.64 1.62 5.88
CA ASP A 50 0.55 0.20 6.29
C ASP A 50 1.14 -0.04 7.69
N LYS A 51 2.18 0.70 8.11
CA LYS A 51 2.83 0.57 9.43
C LYS A 51 1.87 0.74 10.61
N GLU A 52 0.76 1.47 10.43
CA GLU A 52 -0.27 1.69 11.45
C GLU A 52 -1.20 0.49 11.58
N CYS A 53 -1.26 -0.36 10.55
CA CYS A 53 -2.04 -1.57 10.54
C CYS A 53 -1.28 -2.74 11.19
N SER A 54 -1.96 -3.40 12.13
CA SER A 54 -1.45 -4.61 12.80
C SER A 54 -1.26 -5.77 11.81
N LEU A 55 -0.34 -6.67 12.14
CA LEU A 55 -0.03 -7.88 11.36
C LEU A 55 0.43 -7.53 9.93
N GLN A 56 0.01 -8.32 8.94
CA GLN A 56 0.28 -8.09 7.52
C GLN A 56 -0.81 -7.26 6.83
N LYS A 57 -1.75 -6.64 7.57
CA LYS A 57 -2.80 -5.81 6.98
C LYS A 57 -2.21 -4.54 6.37
N LYS A 58 -2.72 -4.14 5.22
CA LYS A 58 -2.33 -2.93 4.49
C LYS A 58 -3.35 -1.82 4.70
N CYS A 59 -2.91 -0.59 4.63
CA CYS A 59 -3.78 0.57 4.63
C CYS A 59 -4.27 0.83 3.21
N CYS A 60 -5.57 0.66 2.98
CA CYS A 60 -6.15 0.61 1.64
C CYS A 60 -7.33 1.55 1.52
N PHE A 61 -7.37 2.30 0.42
CA PHE A 61 -8.49 3.14 0.05
C PHE A 61 -9.65 2.28 -0.46
N ASN A 62 -10.83 2.44 0.13
CA ASN A 62 -12.02 1.67 -0.21
C ASN A 62 -13.05 2.43 -1.05
N GLY A 63 -12.71 3.62 -1.55
CA GLY A 63 -13.61 4.46 -2.35
C GLY A 63 -14.05 5.74 -1.65
N CYS A 64 -13.95 5.82 -0.33
CA CYS A 64 -14.17 7.08 0.40
C CYS A 64 -13.29 7.28 1.64
N GLY A 65 -12.65 6.23 2.15
CA GLY A 65 -11.61 6.37 3.17
C GLY A 65 -10.58 5.24 3.19
N HIS A 66 -9.66 5.29 4.13
CA HIS A 66 -8.57 4.34 4.32
C HIS A 66 -8.81 3.40 5.50
N THR A 67 -8.80 2.10 5.20
CA THR A 67 -9.00 1.05 6.20
C THR A 67 -7.91 -0.02 6.16
N CYS A 68 -7.62 -0.60 7.32
CA CYS A 68 -6.68 -1.72 7.42
C CYS A 68 -7.30 -3.02 6.88
N GLN A 69 -6.86 -3.45 5.72
CA GLN A 69 -7.41 -4.60 4.99
C GLN A 69 -6.37 -5.73 4.85
N PRO A 70 -6.78 -7.00 4.82
CA PRO A 70 -5.87 -8.09 4.50
C PRO A 70 -5.38 -7.96 3.05
N PRO A 71 -4.07 -8.15 2.80
CA PRO A 71 -3.51 -8.04 1.46
C PRO A 71 -3.88 -9.23 0.57
N THR A 72 -3.92 -8.98 -0.74
CA THR A 72 -3.90 -9.99 -1.80
C THR A 72 -2.46 -10.21 -2.29
N ASP A 73 -2.21 -11.29 -3.04
CA ASP A 73 -0.89 -11.56 -3.64
C ASP A 73 0.27 -11.57 -2.63
N LEU A 74 0.05 -12.08 -1.41
CA LEU A 74 1.15 -12.38 -0.50
C LEU A 74 2.12 -13.33 -1.21
N TYR A 75 3.42 -13.03 -1.19
CA TYR A 75 4.38 -14.01 -1.67
C TYR A 75 4.27 -15.22 -0.72
N LYS A 76 3.69 -16.30 -1.22
CA LYS A 76 3.78 -17.58 -0.52
C LYS A 76 5.16 -18.09 -0.85
N GLY A 77 6.10 -17.92 0.09
CA GLY A 77 7.37 -18.64 0.03
C GLY A 77 7.04 -20.11 -0.18
N THR A 78 7.34 -20.61 -1.38
CA THR A 78 7.13 -22.02 -1.72
C THR A 78 8.16 -22.79 -0.91
N LEU A 79 7.70 -23.45 0.15
CA LEU A 79 8.43 -24.54 0.81
C LEU A 79 8.30 -25.80 -0.03
#